data_AF-A0A8B8N149-F1
#
_entry.id   AF-A0A8B8N149-F1
#
_cell.length_a   1.000
_cell.length_b   1.000
_cell.length_c   1.000
_cell.angle_alpha   90.00
_cell.angle_beta   90.00
_cell.angle_gamma   90.00
#
_symmetry.space_group_name_H-M   'P 1'
#
loop_
_entity.id
_entity.type
_entity.pdbx_description
1 polymer ?
#
loop_
_entity_poly.entity_id
_entity_poly.type
_entity_poly.pdbx_seq_one_letter_code
_entity_poly.pdbx_strand_id
1 'polypeptide(L)'
;MDRGGRLRKSFNAYVVAQKAWFENQYNLDLTIQERQEFHDALELAQNDFDQIMDLIREYDVLVLDTISEARAFVSVLPQFLNNRGNLKCIKVAKVVVDSKKDICRGIRHQLESAGLGPRQTNLNYRIP
;
A
#
# COMPACT_ATOMS: atom_id res chain seq x y z
N MET A 1 -2.71 10.29 -15.08
CA MET A 1 -2.31 8.88 -14.87
C MET A 1 -3.01 8.37 -13.61
N ASP A 2 -3.71 7.26 -13.71
CA ASP A 2 -4.40 6.61 -12.58
C ASP A 2 -3.39 5.87 -11.67
N ARG A 3 -2.78 6.61 -10.74
CA ARG A 3 -1.71 6.10 -9.86
C ARG A 3 -2.27 5.21 -8.76
N GLY A 4 -3.46 5.54 -8.25
CA GLY A 4 -4.14 4.74 -7.25
C GLY A 4 -4.54 3.37 -7.82
N GLY A 5 -5.07 3.32 -9.04
CA GLY A 5 -5.38 2.06 -9.73
C GLY A 5 -4.14 1.19 -9.92
N ARG A 6 -2.99 1.80 -10.27
CA ARG A 6 -1.71 1.10 -10.37
C ARG A 6 -1.21 0.58 -9.02
N LEU A 7 -1.27 1.39 -7.95
CA LEU A 7 -0.93 0.95 -6.60
C LEU A 7 -1.77 -0.25 -6.16
N ARG A 8 -3.09 -0.17 -6.35
CA ARG A 8 -3.99 -1.28 -6.03
C ARG A 8 -3.65 -2.53 -6.82
N LYS A 9 -3.37 -2.41 -8.12
CA LYS A 9 -3.02 -3.54 -8.98
C LYS A 9 -1.73 -4.21 -8.51
N SER A 10 -0.66 -3.43 -8.30
CA SER A 10 0.62 -3.98 -7.85
C SER A 10 0.53 -4.56 -6.43
N PHE A 11 -0.19 -3.91 -5.51
CA PHE A 11 -0.42 -4.46 -4.18
C PHE A 11 -1.17 -5.80 -4.22
N ASN A 12 -2.25 -5.89 -5.01
CA ASN A 12 -2.97 -7.14 -5.16
C ASN A 12 -2.10 -8.25 -5.76
N ALA A 13 -1.28 -7.92 -6.77
CA ALA A 13 -0.33 -8.87 -7.36
C ALA A 13 0.69 -9.37 -6.33
N TYR A 14 1.26 -8.46 -5.54
CA TYR A 14 2.18 -8.80 -4.45
C TYR A 14 1.53 -9.71 -3.40
N VAL A 15 0.33 -9.39 -2.93
CA VAL A 15 -0.38 -10.21 -1.93
C VAL A 15 -0.69 -11.61 -2.47
N VAL A 16 -1.09 -11.72 -3.73
CA VAL A 16 -1.35 -13.02 -4.37
C VAL A 16 -0.06 -13.82 -4.50
N ALA A 17 1.02 -13.21 -4.96
CA ALA A 17 2.31 -13.88 -5.10
C ALA A 17 2.89 -14.29 -3.74
N GLN A 18 2.76 -13.44 -2.72
CA GLN A 18 3.20 -13.74 -1.35
C GLN A 18 2.44 -14.93 -0.77
N LYS A 19 1.12 -14.98 -0.96
CA LYS A 19 0.30 -16.09 -0.52
C LYS A 19 0.69 -17.38 -1.25
N ALA A 20 0.83 -17.32 -2.58
CA ALA A 20 1.24 -18.46 -3.38
C ALA A 20 2.62 -19.00 -2.95
N TRP A 21 3.60 -18.12 -2.70
CA TRP A 21 4.90 -18.51 -2.17
C TRP A 21 4.76 -19.17 -0.79
N PHE A 22 4.00 -18.58 0.13
CA PHE A 22 3.87 -19.10 1.50
C PHE A 22 3.23 -20.50 1.54
N GLU A 23 2.24 -20.74 0.67
CA GLU A 23 1.57 -22.03 0.53
C GLU A 23 2.50 -23.11 -0.07
N ASN A 24 3.47 -22.72 -0.90
CA ASN A 24 4.25 -23.65 -1.72
C ASN A 24 5.73 -23.79 -1.30
N GLN A 25 6.27 -22.90 -0.47
CA GLN A 25 7.69 -22.91 -0.06
C GLN A 25 8.11 -24.22 0.64
N TYR A 26 7.20 -24.84 1.38
CA TYR A 26 7.41 -26.11 2.11
C TYR A 26 6.69 -27.30 1.47
N ASN A 27 6.10 -27.12 0.29
CA ASN A 27 5.45 -28.20 -0.42
C ASN A 27 6.52 -29.17 -0.94
N LEU A 28 6.52 -30.39 -0.41
CA LEU A 28 7.49 -31.44 -0.74
C LEU A 28 7.20 -32.08 -2.10
N ASP A 29 5.97 -31.93 -2.62
CA ASP A 29 5.56 -32.46 -3.92
C ASP A 29 6.05 -31.58 -5.08
N LEU A 30 6.54 -30.36 -4.79
CA LEU A 30 7.10 -29.46 -5.80
C LEU A 30 8.57 -29.73 -6.05
N THR A 31 8.91 -29.74 -7.34
CA THR A 31 10.28 -29.69 -7.81
C THR A 31 10.97 -28.39 -7.36
N ILE A 32 12.30 -28.40 -7.38
CA ILE A 32 13.10 -27.20 -7.08
C ILE A 32 12.75 -26.08 -8.08
N GLN A 33 12.53 -26.43 -9.34
CA GLN A 33 12.18 -25.48 -10.39
C GLN A 33 10.82 -24.82 -10.15
N GLU A 34 9.78 -25.58 -9.81
CA GLU A 34 8.45 -25.01 -9.52
C GLU A 34 8.49 -24.09 -8.29
N ARG A 35 9.27 -24.45 -7.25
CA ARG A 35 9.50 -23.56 -6.12
C ARG A 35 10.23 -22.28 -6.54
N GLN A 36 11.23 -22.39 -7.41
CA GLN A 36 11.92 -21.22 -7.96
C GLN A 36 10.95 -20.30 -8.72
N GLU A 37 10.01 -20.84 -9.50
CA GLU A 37 9.01 -20.05 -10.22
C GLU A 37 8.10 -19.25 -9.27
N PHE A 38 7.67 -19.83 -8.14
CA PHE A 38 6.92 -19.08 -7.12
C PHE A 38 7.76 -17.99 -6.45
N HIS A 39 9.04 -18.27 -6.20
CA HIS A 39 9.96 -17.29 -5.64
C HIS A 39 10.16 -16.11 -6.62
N ASP A 40 10.45 -16.40 -7.88
CA ASP A 40 10.70 -15.39 -8.92
C ASP A 40 9.45 -14.55 -9.17
N ALA A 41 8.25 -15.16 -9.14
CA ALA A 41 6.98 -14.44 -9.24
C ALA A 41 6.74 -13.49 -8.06
N LEU A 42 7.11 -13.89 -6.84
CA LEU A 42 7.05 -13.03 -5.65
C LEU A 42 8.04 -11.87 -5.78
N GLU A 43 9.28 -12.14 -6.16
CA GLU A 43 10.31 -11.12 -6.31
C GLU A 43 9.93 -10.08 -7.37
N LEU A 44 9.39 -10.51 -8.51
CA LEU A 44 8.90 -9.61 -9.55
C LEU A 44 7.75 -8.73 -9.04
N ALA A 45 6.76 -9.33 -8.38
CA ALA A 45 5.61 -8.60 -7.84
C ALA A 45 6.02 -7.60 -6.74
N GLN A 46 7.03 -7.95 -5.94
CA GLN A 46 7.61 -7.08 -4.92
C GLN A 46 8.34 -5.90 -5.56
N ASN A 47 9.19 -6.14 -6.58
CA ASN A 47 9.89 -5.08 -7.30
C ASN A 47 8.93 -4.09 -7.95
N ASP A 48 7.87 -4.58 -8.61
CA ASP A 48 6.84 -3.73 -9.21
C ASP A 48 6.09 -2.90 -8.17
N PHE A 49 5.84 -3.50 -7.00
CA PHE A 49 5.20 -2.82 -5.88
C PHE A 49 6.11 -1.74 -5.28
N ASP A 50 7.38 -2.06 -5.04
CA ASP A 50 8.38 -1.14 -4.49
C ASP A 50 8.61 0.06 -5.41
N GLN A 51 8.65 -0.14 -6.74
CA GLN A 51 8.74 0.97 -7.69
C GLN A 51 7.57 1.94 -7.58
N ILE A 52 6.34 1.45 -7.40
CA ILE A 52 5.19 2.33 -7.20
C ILE A 52 5.28 3.05 -5.86
N MET A 53 5.76 2.36 -4.83
CA MET A 53 5.95 2.97 -3.51
C MET A 53 7.01 4.07 -3.55
N ASP A 54 8.13 3.85 -4.22
CA ASP A 54 9.18 4.85 -4.45
C ASP A 54 8.64 6.05 -5.20
N LEU A 55 7.86 5.82 -6.27
CA LEU A 55 7.17 6.90 -6.97
C LEU A 55 6.27 7.70 -6.01
N ILE A 56 5.51 7.04 -5.13
CA ILE A 56 4.67 7.73 -4.13
C ILE A 56 5.51 8.52 -3.13
N ARG A 57 6.70 8.02 -2.74
CA ARG A 57 7.62 8.69 -1.80
C ARG A 57 8.17 10.02 -2.34
N GLU A 58 8.32 10.15 -3.65
CA GLU A 58 8.80 11.39 -4.28
C GLU A 58 7.76 12.52 -4.26
N TYR A 59 6.48 12.22 -4.01
CA TYR A 59 5.44 13.24 -4.00
C TYR A 59 5.25 13.86 -2.61
N ASP A 60 5.09 15.19 -2.59
CA ASP A 60 4.62 15.90 -1.41
C ASP A 60 3.13 15.62 -1.10
N VAL A 61 2.31 15.34 -2.12
CA VAL A 61 0.85 15.16 -2.01
C VAL A 61 0.38 13.93 -2.80
N LEU A 62 -0.24 12.98 -2.11
CA LEU A 62 -0.95 11.85 -2.72
C LEU A 62 -2.46 12.10 -2.72
N VAL A 63 -3.11 11.94 -3.87
CA VAL A 63 -4.57 12.02 -4.01
C VAL A 63 -5.10 10.62 -4.31
N LEU A 64 -6.05 10.17 -3.49
CA LEU A 64 -6.73 8.89 -3.58
C LEU A 64 -8.18 9.19 -3.97
N ASP A 65 -8.52 8.87 -5.21
CA ASP A 65 -9.79 9.28 -5.81
C ASP A 65 -10.90 8.27 -5.49
N THR A 66 -10.58 6.99 -5.30
CA THR A 66 -11.58 5.96 -4.99
C THR A 66 -11.41 5.32 -3.61
N ILE A 67 -12.50 4.74 -3.09
CA ILE A 67 -12.49 3.95 -1.84
C ILE A 67 -11.46 2.82 -1.91
N SER A 68 -11.39 2.15 -3.06
CA SER A 68 -10.51 1.01 -3.26
C SER A 68 -9.04 1.41 -3.22
N GLU A 69 -8.69 2.56 -3.79
CA GLU A 69 -7.34 3.13 -3.71
C GLU A 69 -6.97 3.48 -2.27
N ALA A 70 -7.88 4.14 -1.56
CA ALA A 70 -7.60 4.55 -0.20
C ALA A 70 -7.49 3.38 0.77
N ARG A 71 -8.29 2.31 0.58
CA ARG A 71 -8.11 1.05 1.31
C ARG A 71 -6.78 0.36 0.98
N ALA A 72 -6.42 0.28 -0.29
CA ALA A 72 -5.14 -0.30 -0.72
C ALA A 72 -3.95 0.46 -0.13
N PHE A 73 -4.03 1.80 -0.08
CA PHE A 73 -3.02 2.64 0.55
C PHE A 73 -2.93 2.39 2.06
N VAL A 74 -4.06 2.30 2.78
CA VAL A 74 -4.06 1.95 4.22
C VAL A 74 -3.40 0.60 4.47
N SER A 75 -3.63 -0.43 3.63
CA SER A 75 -2.98 -1.73 3.86
C SER A 75 -1.46 -1.69 3.70
N VAL A 76 -0.91 -0.77 2.91
CA VAL A 76 0.53 -0.67 2.64
C VAL A 76 1.24 0.42 3.43
N LEU A 77 0.47 1.30 4.07
CA LEU A 77 0.99 2.41 4.84
C LEU A 77 2.02 1.96 5.89
N PRO A 78 1.89 0.84 6.63
CA PRO A 78 2.94 0.41 7.56
C PRO A 78 4.31 0.18 6.88
N GLN A 79 4.31 -0.41 5.68
CA GLN A 79 5.53 -0.62 4.89
C GLN A 79 6.08 0.71 4.35
N PHE A 80 5.19 1.65 4.00
CA PHE A 80 5.57 3.02 3.63
C PHE A 80 6.25 3.75 4.80
N LEU A 81 5.72 3.64 6.01
CA LEU A 81 6.23 4.37 7.18
C LEU A 81 7.59 3.89 7.65
N ASN A 82 7.92 2.61 7.44
CA ASN A 82 9.24 2.06 7.73
C ASN A 82 10.34 2.64 6.84
N ASN A 83 9.99 3.18 5.66
CA ASN A 83 10.93 3.77 4.71
C ASN A 83 10.63 5.26 4.50
N ARG A 84 11.46 6.11 5.10
CA ARG A 84 11.31 7.58 5.11
C ARG A 84 11.10 8.16 3.70
N GLY A 85 9.86 8.53 3.36
CA GLY A 85 9.50 9.26 2.14
C GLY A 85 9.16 10.73 2.40
N ASN A 86 9.03 11.53 1.33
CA ASN A 86 8.68 12.96 1.40
C ASN A 86 7.17 13.22 1.41
N LEU A 87 6.35 12.18 1.60
CA LEU A 87 4.89 12.30 1.53
C LEU A 87 4.34 13.11 2.70
N LYS A 88 4.04 14.39 2.44
CA LYS A 88 3.55 15.36 3.44
C LYS A 88 2.04 15.30 3.61
N CYS A 89 1.29 14.98 2.56
CA CYS A 89 -0.17 15.08 2.55
C CYS A 89 -0.84 13.93 1.78
N ILE A 90 -1.91 13.38 2.35
CA ILE A 90 -2.78 12.40 1.69
C ILE A 90 -4.19 12.99 1.61
N LYS A 91 -4.76 13.06 0.42
CA LYS A 91 -6.12 13.57 0.17
C LYS A 91 -7.01 12.44 -0.35
N VAL A 92 -8.22 12.34 0.22
CA VAL A 92 -9.25 11.38 -0.20
C VAL A 92 -10.41 12.17 -0.84
N ALA A 93 -10.52 12.15 -2.16
CA ALA A 93 -11.32 13.12 -2.91
C ALA A 93 -12.78 12.71 -3.15
N LYS A 94 -13.06 11.48 -3.61
CA LYS A 94 -14.42 11.04 -3.99
C LYS A 94 -14.86 9.79 -3.24
N VAL A 95 -14.99 9.89 -1.92
CA VAL A 95 -15.46 8.80 -1.06
C VAL A 95 -16.76 9.21 -0.38
N VAL A 96 -17.75 8.29 -0.36
CA VAL A 96 -19.01 8.42 0.39
C VAL A 96 -18.70 8.75 1.86
N VAL A 97 -19.44 9.68 2.46
CA VAL A 97 -19.11 10.32 3.75
C VAL A 97 -18.77 9.30 4.86
N ASP A 98 -19.52 8.21 4.97
CA ASP A 98 -19.29 7.19 6.00
C ASP A 98 -18.02 6.38 5.74
N SER A 99 -17.85 5.88 4.51
CA SER A 99 -16.62 5.21 4.07
C SER A 99 -15.37 6.10 4.20
N LYS A 100 -15.54 7.42 4.07
CA LYS A 100 -14.44 8.39 4.18
C LYS A 100 -13.96 8.47 5.62
N LYS A 101 -14.88 8.50 6.59
CA LYS A 101 -14.56 8.51 8.02
C LYS A 101 -13.78 7.27 8.44
N ASP A 102 -14.19 6.10 7.98
CA ASP A 102 -13.53 4.84 8.36
C ASP A 102 -12.14 4.70 7.74
N ILE A 103 -11.98 5.09 6.47
CA ILE A 103 -10.67 5.11 5.81
C ILE A 103 -9.74 6.12 6.49
N CYS A 104 -10.22 7.33 6.75
CA CYS A 104 -9.45 8.34 7.47
C CYS A 104 -9.05 7.86 8.87
N ARG A 105 -9.94 7.15 9.57
CA ARG A 105 -9.64 6.55 10.87
C ARG A 105 -8.57 5.47 10.77
N GLY A 106 -8.62 4.61 9.74
CA GLY A 106 -7.62 3.60 9.47
C GLY A 106 -6.23 4.20 9.19
N ILE A 107 -6.16 5.23 8.34
CA ILE A 107 -4.92 5.98 8.08
C ILE A 107 -4.38 6.57 9.39
N ARG A 108 -5.22 7.27 10.15
CA ARG A 108 -4.81 7.89 11.42
C ARG A 108 -4.28 6.87 12.43
N HIS A 109 -5.02 5.78 12.66
CA HIS A 109 -4.63 4.74 13.60
C HIS A 109 -3.26 4.15 13.24
N GLN A 110 -3.00 3.90 11.96
CA GLN A 110 -1.71 3.36 11.55
C GLN A 110 -0.56 4.36 11.69
N LEU A 111 -0.78 5.64 11.38
CA LEU A 111 0.22 6.69 11.64
C LEU A 111 0.56 6.82 13.13
N GLU A 112 -0.47 6.83 13.98
CA GLU A 112 -0.31 6.87 15.43
C GLU A 112 0.43 5.63 15.95
N SER A 113 0.10 4.44 15.45
CA SER A 113 0.78 3.19 15.82
C SER A 113 2.25 3.15 15.40
N ALA A 114 2.61 3.89 14.35
CA ALA A 114 4.00 4.05 13.89
C ALA A 114 4.76 5.17 14.61
N GLY A 115 4.15 5.80 15.63
CA GLY A 115 4.75 6.91 16.37
C GLY A 115 4.77 8.25 15.63
N LEU A 116 4.14 8.33 14.46
CA LEU A 116 4.00 9.55 13.69
C LEU A 116 2.78 10.32 14.20
N GLY A 117 3.03 11.29 15.09
CA GLY A 117 1.98 12.14 15.63
C GLY A 117 1.30 13.00 14.55
N PRO A 118 0.04 13.41 14.76
CA PRO A 118 -0.73 14.19 13.79
C PRO A 118 -0.11 15.55 13.40
N ARG A 119 0.96 15.98 14.09
CA ARG A 119 1.74 17.19 13.80
C ARG A 119 2.88 16.98 12.78
N GLN A 120 3.34 15.75 12.56
CA GLN A 120 4.42 15.45 11.58
C GLN A 120 3.88 15.04 10.21
N THR A 121 2.65 14.55 10.16
CA THR A 121 1.87 14.38 8.93
C THR A 121 0.95 15.58 8.80
N ASN A 122 1.22 16.49 7.87
CA ASN A 122 0.34 17.62 7.57
C ASN A 122 -0.91 17.11 6.80
N LEU A 123 -1.64 16.18 7.42
CA LEU A 123 -2.97 15.76 7.07
C LEU A 123 -3.90 16.90 7.48
N ASN A 124 -3.95 17.94 6.67
CA ASN A 124 -5.01 18.94 6.78
C ASN A 124 -6.33 18.26 6.41
N TYR A 125 -6.95 17.67 7.44
CA TYR A 125 -8.32 17.21 7.47
C TYR A 125 -9.23 18.43 7.27
N ARG A 126 -9.56 18.76 6.03
CA ARG A 126 -10.80 19.49 5.73
C ARG A 126 -11.88 18.48 5.37
N ILE A 127 -12.62 18.08 6.40
CA ILE A 127 -13.98 17.56 6.23
C ILE A 127 -14.82 18.80 5.94
N PRO A 128 -15.56 18.90 4.81
CA PRO A 128 -16.56 19.94 4.64
C PRO A 128 -17.64 19.83 5.73
#